data_AF-A0A4R7D313-F1
#
_entry.id   AF-A0A4R7D313-F1
#
_cell.length_a   1.000
_cell.length_b   1.000
_cell.length_c   1.000
_cell.angle_alpha   90.00
_cell.angle_beta   90.00
_cell.angle_gamma   90.00
#
_symmetry.space_group_name_H-M   'P 1'
#
loop_
_entity.id
_entity.type
_entity.pdbx_description
1 polymer ?
#
loop_
_entity_poly.entity_id
_entity_poly.type
_entity_poly.pdbx_seq_one_letter_code
_entity_poly.pdbx_strand_id
1 'polypeptide(L)'
;MKIFTRLAICCTFFCTAMLYSQSKESTVTKPNEEDEGPVMFQFEPNYETAVMLQRAALQEKIRGLDTLDISDRKRHRLIKALYKESRNVNFKKSVLVNTEFEEEEFDD
;
A
#
# COMPACT_ATOMS: atom_id res chain seq x y z
N MET A 1 35.17 -16.35 16.58
CA MET A 1 35.58 -16.04 15.19
C MET A 1 34.85 -16.87 14.13
N LYS A 2 34.89 -18.22 14.15
CA LYS A 2 34.28 -19.10 13.11
C LYS A 2 32.78 -18.87 12.78
N ILE A 3 32.02 -18.22 13.66
CA ILE A 3 30.61 -17.87 13.45
C ILE A 3 30.48 -16.60 12.59
N PHE A 4 31.26 -15.55 12.89
CA PHE A 4 31.28 -14.30 12.13
C PHE A 4 31.77 -14.51 10.69
N THR A 5 32.74 -15.40 10.48
CA THR A 5 33.19 -15.76 9.12
C THR A 5 32.12 -16.50 8.32
N ARG A 6 31.26 -17.30 8.96
CA ARG A 6 30.12 -17.96 8.30
C ARG A 6 29.01 -16.97 7.98
N LEU A 7 28.74 -16.03 8.88
CA LEU A 7 27.75 -14.97 8.67
C LEU A 7 28.14 -14.10 7.46
N ALA A 8 29.41 -13.67 7.37
CA ALA A 8 29.91 -12.86 6.27
C ALA A 8 29.75 -13.54 4.90
N ILE A 9 30.02 -14.85 4.80
CA ILE A 9 29.86 -15.62 3.57
C ILE A 9 28.39 -15.75 3.17
N CYS A 10 27.47 -15.93 4.12
CA CYS A 10 26.03 -15.97 3.81
C CYS A 10 25.51 -14.61 3.31
N CYS A 11 26.03 -13.49 3.82
CA CYS A 11 25.63 -12.16 3.35
C CYS A 11 26.06 -11.91 1.89
N THR A 12 27.23 -12.38 1.45
CA THR A 12 27.69 -12.15 0.07
C THR A 12 26.89 -12.91 -0.97
N PHE A 13 26.46 -14.14 -0.69
CA PHE A 13 25.61 -14.91 -1.62
C PHE A 13 24.18 -14.37 -1.75
N PHE A 14 23.66 -13.67 -0.72
CA PHE A 14 22.32 -13.10 -0.78
C PHE A 14 22.25 -11.82 -1.61
N CYS A 15 23.36 -11.06 -1.69
CA CYS A 15 23.41 -9.83 -2.48
C CYS A 15 23.56 -10.09 -3.99
N THR A 16 24.23 -11.17 -4.42
CA THR A 16 24.41 -11.49 -5.84
C THR A 16 23.17 -12.14 -6.47
N ALA A 17 22.33 -12.80 -5.65
CA ALA A 17 20.99 -13.24 -6.04
C ALA A 17 19.90 -12.18 -5.76
N MET A 18 20.32 -10.92 -5.70
CA MET A 18 19.51 -9.72 -5.96
C MET A 18 20.20 -8.87 -7.04
N LEU A 19 20.83 -9.55 -8.01
CA LEU A 19 21.56 -9.06 -9.19
C LEU A 19 21.62 -10.15 -10.30
N TYR A 20 20.55 -10.91 -10.56
CA TYR A 20 20.51 -11.86 -11.70
C TYR A 20 19.40 -11.79 -12.80
N SER A 21 18.15 -11.37 -12.58
CA SER A 21 17.14 -11.32 -13.65
C SER A 21 16.92 -10.01 -14.48
N GLN A 22 17.43 -8.79 -14.18
CA GLN A 22 17.07 -7.43 -14.79
C GLN A 22 17.15 -7.36 -16.30
N SER A 23 17.82 -8.35 -16.81
CA SER A 23 18.16 -8.55 -18.17
C SER A 23 17.07 -9.30 -18.95
N LYS A 24 15.87 -9.58 -18.41
CA LYS A 24 14.96 -10.60 -18.99
C LYS A 24 13.44 -10.35 -18.95
N GLU A 25 12.98 -9.27 -19.59
CA GLU A 25 11.91 -9.42 -20.58
C GLU A 25 11.97 -8.30 -21.64
N SER A 26 11.89 -8.65 -22.94
CA SER A 26 11.76 -7.64 -24.00
C SER A 26 10.73 -8.01 -25.07
N THR A 27 9.81 -7.07 -25.30
CA THR A 27 8.96 -6.89 -26.51
C THR A 27 7.80 -7.86 -26.81
N VAL A 28 6.59 -7.47 -26.39
CA VAL A 28 5.33 -7.64 -27.16
C VAL A 28 4.56 -6.31 -27.13
N THR A 29 3.77 -6.00 -28.17
CA THR A 29 3.54 -4.61 -28.61
C THR A 29 2.10 -4.05 -28.45
N LYS A 30 2.03 -2.77 -28.04
CA LYS A 30 0.90 -1.78 -28.14
C LYS A 30 -0.25 -1.90 -27.12
N PRO A 31 -0.88 -0.77 -26.71
CA PRO A 31 -0.60 0.65 -27.02
C PRO A 31 0.18 1.39 -25.91
N ASN A 32 0.61 2.64 -26.14
CA ASN A 32 1.45 3.41 -25.22
C ASN A 32 0.85 3.58 -23.81
N GLU A 33 1.52 2.99 -22.82
CA GLU A 33 1.46 3.36 -21.39
C GLU A 33 2.74 4.10 -20.94
N GLU A 34 3.65 4.41 -21.88
CA GLU A 34 5.03 4.89 -21.66
C GLU A 34 5.18 6.26 -20.97
N ASP A 35 4.09 6.95 -20.63
CA ASP A 35 4.11 8.20 -19.83
C ASP A 35 3.74 8.00 -18.34
N GLU A 36 3.19 6.83 -17.94
CA GLU A 36 3.07 6.50 -16.51
C GLU A 36 4.40 5.90 -15.99
N GLY A 37 5.38 6.80 -15.85
CA GLY A 37 6.55 6.55 -15.00
C GLY A 37 6.14 6.14 -13.57
N PRO A 38 7.08 5.60 -12.77
CA PRO A 38 6.77 4.96 -11.49
C PRO A 38 5.82 5.83 -10.68
N VAL A 39 4.65 5.29 -10.31
CA VAL A 39 3.52 6.03 -9.73
C VAL A 39 3.99 6.74 -8.45
N MET A 40 4.45 7.97 -8.63
CA MET A 40 4.95 8.79 -7.54
C MET A 40 3.79 9.02 -6.60
N PHE A 41 4.00 8.84 -5.30
CA PHE A 41 3.03 9.21 -4.28
C PHE A 41 2.80 10.72 -4.35
N GLN A 42 1.81 11.13 -5.14
CA GLN A 42 1.35 12.51 -5.21
C GLN A 42 0.72 12.83 -3.86
N PHE A 43 1.45 13.56 -3.02
CA PHE A 43 0.89 14.12 -1.80
C PHE A 43 -0.22 15.07 -2.19
N GLU A 44 -1.48 14.64 -2.01
CA GLU A 44 -2.64 15.42 -2.41
C GLU A 44 -2.58 16.80 -1.77
N PRO A 45 -2.55 17.90 -2.56
CA PRO A 45 -2.71 19.22 -1.99
C PRO A 45 -4.07 19.23 -1.27
N ASN A 46 -4.04 19.59 0.02
CA ASN A 46 -5.16 19.56 0.96
C ASN A 46 -5.51 18.21 1.62
N TYR A 47 -4.59 17.23 1.72
CA TYR A 47 -4.79 15.99 2.51
C TYR A 47 -5.45 16.22 3.89
N GLU A 48 -4.99 17.23 4.64
CA GLU A 48 -5.55 17.55 5.96
C GLU A 48 -7.03 17.96 5.91
N THR A 49 -7.45 18.70 4.87
CA THR A 49 -8.86 19.11 4.74
C THR A 49 -9.74 17.94 4.35
N ALA A 50 -9.25 17.03 3.49
CA ALA A 50 -9.93 15.78 3.18
C ALA A 50 -10.13 14.91 4.44
N VAL A 51 -9.11 14.80 5.30
CA VAL A 51 -9.21 14.11 6.59
C VAL A 51 -10.19 14.80 7.54
N MET A 52 -10.20 16.15 7.60
CA MET A 52 -11.18 16.89 8.39
C MET A 52 -12.62 16.69 7.91
N LEU A 53 -12.86 16.71 6.59
CA LEU A 53 -14.17 16.45 6.00
C LEU A 53 -14.66 15.03 6.29
N GLN A 54 -13.80 14.02 6.17
CA GLN A 54 -14.11 12.63 6.55
C GLN A 54 -14.47 12.51 8.03
N ARG A 55 -13.74 13.20 8.93
CA ARG A 55 -14.05 13.23 10.37
C ARG A 55 -15.39 13.92 10.66
N ALA A 56 -15.69 15.03 9.98
CA ALA A 56 -16.96 15.74 10.12
C ALA A 56 -18.15 14.88 9.67
N ALA A 57 -18.07 14.26 8.49
CA ALA A 57 -19.10 13.35 7.97
C ALA A 57 -19.31 12.12 8.89
N LEU A 58 -18.24 11.59 9.50
CA LEU A 58 -18.35 10.53 10.49
C LEU A 58 -19.05 10.99 11.77
N GLN A 59 -18.74 12.18 12.28
CA GLN A 59 -19.43 12.75 13.44
C GLN A 59 -20.92 13.01 13.16
N GLU A 60 -21.27 13.48 11.96
CA GLU A 60 -22.67 13.67 11.55
C GLU A 60 -23.43 12.34 11.55
N LYS A 61 -22.87 11.28 10.95
CA LYS A 61 -23.45 9.92 11.00
C LYS A 61 -23.64 9.41 12.44
N ILE A 62 -22.69 9.69 13.34
CA ILE A 62 -22.81 9.32 14.76
C ILE A 62 -23.92 10.12 15.46
N ARG A 63 -24.02 11.44 15.23
CA ARG A 63 -25.13 12.26 15.75
C ARG A 63 -26.49 11.77 15.25
N GLY A 64 -26.56 11.30 14.00
CA GLY A 64 -27.76 10.66 13.46
C GLY A 64 -28.13 9.34 14.15
N LEU A 65 -27.16 8.59 14.69
CA LEU A 65 -27.45 7.41 15.53
C LEU A 65 -27.98 7.79 16.92
N ASP A 66 -27.60 8.96 17.43
CA ASP A 66 -28.02 9.45 18.75
C ASP A 66 -29.48 9.95 18.78
N THR A 67 -30.06 10.26 17.61
CA THR A 67 -31.48 10.64 17.47
C THR A 67 -32.42 9.45 17.27
N LEU A 68 -31.90 8.23 17.11
CA LEU A 68 -32.71 7.02 16.93
C LEU A 68 -33.10 6.42 18.28
N ASP A 69 -34.35 5.99 18.41
CA ASP A 69 -34.80 5.16 19.53
C ASP A 69 -34.26 3.72 19.38
N ILE A 70 -33.02 3.53 19.85
CA ILE A 70 -32.30 2.26 19.84
C ILE A 70 -31.58 2.03 21.16
N SER A 71 -31.46 0.77 21.58
CA SER A 71 -30.69 0.42 22.77
C SER A 71 -29.20 0.75 22.62
N ASP A 72 -28.55 1.15 23.72
CA ASP A 72 -27.12 1.49 23.75
C ASP A 72 -26.22 0.39 23.15
N ARG A 73 -26.58 -0.88 23.38
CA ARG A 73 -25.86 -2.03 22.82
C ARG A 73 -25.92 -2.06 21.28
N LYS A 74 -27.04 -1.65 20.68
CA LYS A 74 -27.19 -1.52 19.22
C LYS A 74 -26.46 -0.29 18.72
N ARG A 75 -26.62 0.86 19.39
CA ARG A 75 -25.91 2.12 19.11
C ARG A 75 -24.39 1.93 19.08
N HIS A 76 -23.81 1.35 20.13
CA HIS A 76 -22.36 1.10 20.21
C HIS A 76 -21.85 0.17 19.09
N ARG A 77 -22.62 -0.86 18.71
CA ARG A 77 -22.29 -1.74 17.57
C ARG A 77 -22.27 -0.98 16.24
N LEU A 78 -23.25 -0.10 16.02
CA LEU A 78 -23.34 0.72 14.80
C LEU A 78 -22.21 1.74 14.72
N ILE A 79 -21.90 2.44 15.82
CA ILE A 79 -20.72 3.33 15.90
C ILE A 79 -19.43 2.57 15.57
N LYS A 80 -19.23 1.37 16.14
CA LYS A 80 -18.06 0.54 15.85
C LYS A 80 -18.00 0.08 14.38
N ALA A 81 -19.14 -0.14 13.73
CA ALA A 81 -19.20 -0.47 12.30
C ALA A 81 -18.80 0.74 11.43
N LEU A 82 -19.30 1.94 11.74
CA LEU A 82 -18.92 3.18 11.04
C LEU A 82 -17.40 3.44 11.11
N TYR A 83 -16.77 3.26 12.28
CA TYR A 83 -15.31 3.35 12.45
C TYR A 83 -14.51 2.22 11.78
N LYS A 84 -15.16 1.15 11.31
CA LYS A 84 -14.53 0.10 10.50
C LYS A 84 -14.62 0.46 9.02
N GLU A 85 -15.81 0.86 8.57
CA GLU A 85 -16.07 1.33 7.20
C GLU A 85 -15.18 2.53 6.84
N SER A 86 -15.06 3.52 7.73
CA SER A 86 -14.22 4.72 7.53
C SER A 86 -12.71 4.45 7.41
N ARG A 87 -12.26 3.21 7.63
CA ARG A 87 -10.86 2.78 7.50
C ARG A 87 -10.63 1.80 6.33
N ASN A 88 -11.68 1.38 5.65
CA ASN A 88 -11.56 0.57 4.44
C ASN A 88 -11.19 1.49 3.25
N VAL A 89 -9.89 1.76 3.09
CA VAL A 89 -9.37 2.38 1.87
C VAL A 89 -9.45 1.34 0.75
N ASN A 90 -10.28 1.60 -0.26
CA ASN A 90 -10.34 0.78 -1.46
C ASN A 90 -9.14 1.08 -2.36
N PHE A 91 -8.00 0.44 -2.07
CA PHE A 91 -6.82 0.50 -2.92
C PHE A 91 -7.16 -0.02 -4.33
N LYS A 92 -6.84 0.76 -5.37
CA LYS A 92 -6.89 0.28 -6.75
C LYS A 92 -5.89 -0.87 -6.90
N LYS A 93 -6.23 -1.90 -7.69
CA LYS A 93 -5.35 -3.06 -7.91
C LYS A 93 -3.94 -2.68 -8.40
N SER A 94 -3.80 -1.58 -9.14
CA SER A 94 -2.51 -1.03 -9.58
C SER A 94 -1.56 -0.69 -8.43
N VAL A 95 -2.08 -0.35 -7.24
CA VAL A 95 -1.27 -0.06 -6.02
C VAL A 95 -0.82 -1.35 -5.32
N LEU A 96 -1.36 -2.51 -5.71
CA LEU A 96 -1.14 -3.82 -5.08
C LEU A 96 -0.37 -4.79 -6.00
N VAL A 97 0.23 -4.30 -7.09
CA VAL A 97 1.04 -5.13 -7.99
C VAL A 97 2.36 -5.46 -7.30
N ASN A 98 2.71 -6.74 -7.27
CA ASN A 98 4.04 -7.16 -6.84
C ASN A 98 5.05 -6.68 -7.88
N THR A 99 5.97 -5.81 -7.49
CA THR A 99 7.13 -5.45 -8.31
C THR A 99 8.09 -6.63 -8.29
N GLU A 100 8.04 -7.46 -9.32
CA GLU A 100 9.07 -8.46 -9.58
C GLU A 100 10.31 -7.70 -10.04
N PHE A 101 11.24 -7.49 -9.09
CA PHE A 101 12.56 -6.99 -9.44
C PHE A 101 13.29 -8.11 -10.14
N GLU A 102 13.27 -8.02 -11.45
CA GLU A 102 14.41 -8.39 -12.22
C GLU A 102 15.64 -7.53 -11.75
N GLU A 103 16.80 -8.12 -11.45
CA GLU A 103 18.04 -7.47 -10.94
C GLU A 103 19.31 -7.94 -11.72
N GLU A 104 20.38 -7.18 -12.02
CA GLU A 104 21.16 -7.39 -13.29
C GLU A 104 22.37 -8.40 -13.31
N GLU A 105 22.39 -9.45 -14.19
CA GLU A 105 23.54 -10.38 -14.40
C GLU A 105 24.74 -9.69 -15.08
N PHE A 106 25.82 -9.47 -14.33
CA PHE A 106 27.10 -8.94 -14.82
C PHE A 106 28.13 -10.06 -15.08
N ASP A 107 28.46 -10.29 -16.36
CA ASP A 107 29.62 -11.10 -16.78
C ASP A 107 30.95 -10.31 -16.64
N ASP A 108 32.04 -11.01 -16.29
CA ASP A 108 33.41 -10.49 -16.04
C ASP A 108 34.17 -9.99 -17.30
#